data_AF-A0A956Y043-F1
#
_entry.id   AF-A0A956Y043-F1
#
_cell.length_a   1.000
_cell.length_b   1.000
_cell.length_c   1.000
_cell.angle_alpha   90.00
_cell.angle_beta   90.00
_cell.angle_gamma   90.00
#
_symmetry.space_group_name_H-M   'P 1'
#
loop_
_entity.id
_entity.type
_entity.pdbx_description
1 polymer ?
#
loop_
_entity_poly.entity_id
_entity_poly.type
_entity_poly.pdbx_seq_one_letter_code
_entity_poly.pdbx_strand_id
1 'polypeptide(L)'
;EPAPGVGALLVRSESATSTQFELYDPGSGTLQPIGHFEHAQWLRGSNLLVQGTLSPGALPGLHRIDINALTTTPTTLLNVLEGWRILDTIEREDGGIRVLVQQQQPGTVAVMDAPANGGAPSVLADIGYINSPRLSPNGDMVIGLTHPGGMLVRVDLRGMVRNRLRGIEGATSFHWN
;
A
#
# COMPACT_ATOMS: atom_id res chain seq x y z
N GLU A 1 -9.75 6.98 9.70
CA GLU A 1 -8.74 8.07 9.69
C GLU A 1 -9.34 9.29 9.00
N PRO A 2 -9.11 10.53 9.49
CA PRO A 2 -9.53 11.74 8.78
C PRO A 2 -8.69 11.93 7.50
N ALA A 3 -9.31 12.33 6.40
CA ALA A 3 -8.54 12.67 5.21
C ALA A 3 -7.82 14.02 5.40
N PRO A 4 -6.62 14.19 4.83
CA PRO A 4 -6.01 15.51 4.68
C PRO A 4 -6.89 16.43 3.81
N GLY A 5 -7.58 17.38 4.42
CA GLY A 5 -8.34 18.42 3.70
C GLY A 5 -9.72 18.00 3.17
N VAL A 6 -10.24 16.83 3.56
CA VAL A 6 -11.62 16.41 3.26
C VAL A 6 -12.42 16.36 4.55
N GLY A 7 -13.64 16.90 4.53
CA GLY A 7 -14.62 16.74 5.62
C GLY A 7 -15.24 15.35 5.69
N ALA A 8 -14.42 14.28 5.66
CA ALA A 8 -14.88 12.90 5.77
C ALA A 8 -13.89 12.04 6.56
N LEU A 9 -14.41 11.05 7.28
CA LEU A 9 -13.62 10.01 7.93
C LEU A 9 -13.77 8.70 7.16
N LEU A 10 -12.66 8.01 6.93
CA LEU A 10 -12.69 6.62 6.47
C LEU A 10 -12.94 5.71 7.69
N VAL A 11 -14.04 4.97 7.64
CA VAL A 11 -14.49 4.02 8.66
C VAL A 11 -14.35 2.60 8.13
N ARG A 12 -13.83 1.70 8.96
CA ARG A 12 -13.69 0.27 8.68
C ARG A 12 -14.62 -0.51 9.61
N SER A 13 -15.48 -1.31 9.01
CA SER A 13 -16.45 -2.17 9.68
C SER A 13 -16.11 -3.62 9.38
N GLU A 14 -15.84 -4.43 10.41
CA GLU A 14 -15.43 -5.83 10.27
C GLU A 14 -16.53 -6.79 10.74
N SER A 15 -16.69 -7.87 9.99
CA SER A 15 -17.43 -9.05 10.41
C SER A 15 -16.55 -10.30 10.31
N ALA A 16 -17.06 -11.45 10.76
CA ALA A 16 -16.34 -12.71 10.67
C ALA A 16 -15.98 -13.12 9.22
N THR A 17 -16.65 -12.55 8.21
CA THR A 17 -16.53 -12.98 6.81
C THR A 17 -16.22 -11.84 5.84
N SER A 18 -16.19 -10.59 6.29
CA SER A 18 -16.02 -9.43 5.40
C SER A 18 -15.47 -8.21 6.12
N THR A 19 -14.65 -7.44 5.39
CA THR A 19 -14.26 -6.07 5.76
C THR A 19 -14.95 -5.10 4.82
N GLN A 20 -15.72 -4.18 5.37
CA GLN A 20 -16.39 -3.11 4.65
C GLN A 20 -15.75 -1.77 5.01
N PHE A 21 -15.63 -0.89 4.02
CA PHE A 21 -15.24 0.49 4.24
C PHE A 21 -16.38 1.45 3.92
N GLU A 22 -16.48 2.52 4.69
CA GLU A 22 -17.53 3.53 4.63
C GLU A 22 -16.91 4.93 4.84
N LEU A 23 -17.50 5.95 4.21
CA LEU A 23 -17.21 7.35 4.48
C LEU A 23 -18.21 7.89 5.47
N TYR A 24 -17.71 8.41 6.59
CA TYR A 24 -18.51 9.14 7.56
C TYR A 24 -18.37 10.64 7.33
N ASP A 25 -19.48 11.32 7.06
CA ASP A 25 -19.54 12.77 7.03
C ASP A 25 -19.91 13.29 8.43
N PRO A 26 -18.97 13.95 9.16
CA PRO A 26 -19.24 14.47 10.49
C PRO A 26 -20.24 15.64 10.52
N GLY A 27 -20.45 16.32 9.39
CA GLY A 27 -21.41 17.43 9.29
C GLY A 27 -22.86 16.95 9.25
N SER A 28 -23.13 15.86 8.53
CA SER A 28 -24.47 15.27 8.41
C SER A 28 -24.69 14.07 9.34
N GLY A 29 -23.62 13.48 9.88
CA GLY A 29 -23.67 12.24 10.65
C GLY A 29 -24.00 11.00 9.81
N THR A 30 -23.87 11.09 8.48
CA THR A 30 -24.24 10.00 7.56
C THR A 30 -23.05 9.08 7.26
N LEU A 31 -23.34 7.80 7.00
CA LEU A 31 -22.39 6.81 6.51
C LEU A 31 -22.71 6.49 5.04
N GLN A 32 -21.69 6.53 4.20
CA GLN A 32 -21.78 6.16 2.79
C GLN A 32 -20.84 4.97 2.50
N PRO A 33 -21.37 3.80 2.13
CA PRO A 33 -20.53 2.64 1.78
C PRO A 33 -19.66 2.92 0.55
N ILE A 34 -18.39 2.51 0.61
CA ILE A 34 -17.47 2.57 -0.54
C ILE A 34 -17.16 1.18 -1.13
N GLY A 35 -17.35 0.11 -0.34
CA GLY A 35 -17.21 -1.27 -0.82
C GLY A 35 -16.53 -2.20 0.18
N HIS A 36 -16.29 -3.43 -0.28
CA HIS A 36 -15.59 -4.46 0.46
C HIS A 36 -14.16 -4.59 -0.06
N PHE A 37 -13.20 -4.29 0.80
CA PHE A 37 -11.77 -4.27 0.46
C PHE A 37 -10.96 -4.89 1.59
N GLU A 38 -9.75 -5.33 1.27
CA GLU A 38 -8.81 -5.86 2.26
C GLU A 38 -8.15 -4.71 3.05
N HIS A 39 -7.89 -3.60 2.35
CA HIS A 39 -7.24 -2.42 2.90
C HIS A 39 -7.74 -1.17 2.18
N ALA A 40 -7.77 -0.04 2.89
CA ALA A 40 -8.03 1.26 2.31
C ALA A 40 -7.29 2.34 3.10
N GLN A 41 -6.74 3.33 2.40
CA GLN A 41 -6.09 4.49 3.00
C GLN A 41 -6.30 5.74 2.15
N TRP A 42 -6.16 6.91 2.79
CA TRP A 42 -6.23 8.18 2.10
C TRP A 42 -5.00 8.41 1.22
N LEU A 43 -5.26 8.96 0.04
CA LEU A 43 -4.28 9.63 -0.80
C LEU A 43 -4.51 11.14 -0.69
N ARG A 44 -3.67 11.94 -1.34
CA ARG A 44 -3.84 13.39 -1.43
C ARG A 44 -5.16 13.74 -2.12
N GLY A 45 -5.78 14.81 -1.62
CA GLY A 45 -7.05 15.32 -2.14
C GLY A 45 -8.23 14.42 -1.78
N SER A 46 -9.11 14.17 -2.74
CA SER A 46 -10.32 13.36 -2.57
C SER A 46 -10.14 11.89 -2.96
N ASN A 47 -8.92 11.37 -2.95
CA ASN A 47 -8.65 10.02 -3.42
C ASN A 47 -8.44 9.03 -2.27
N LEU A 48 -8.93 7.82 -2.47
CA LEU A 48 -8.62 6.65 -1.65
C LEU A 48 -7.80 5.65 -2.47
N LEU A 49 -6.79 5.06 -1.85
CA LEU A 49 -6.16 3.84 -2.32
C LEU A 49 -6.85 2.66 -1.64
N VAL A 50 -7.39 1.73 -2.43
CA VAL A 50 -8.00 0.50 -1.91
C VAL A 50 -7.28 -0.72 -2.47
N GLN A 51 -7.16 -1.76 -1.64
CA GLN A 51 -6.64 -3.06 -2.02
C GLN A 51 -7.76 -4.10 -2.00
N GLY A 52 -7.92 -4.85 -3.09
CA GLY A 52 -8.88 -5.94 -3.17
C GLY A 52 -9.31 -6.19 -4.60
N THR A 53 -10.49 -6.77 -4.77
CA THR A 53 -11.06 -7.09 -6.08
C THR A 53 -12.26 -6.19 -6.36
N LEU A 54 -12.29 -5.50 -7.50
CA LEU A 54 -13.39 -4.59 -7.85
C LEU A 54 -14.71 -5.28 -8.20
N SER A 55 -14.65 -6.50 -8.76
CA SER A 55 -15.83 -7.26 -9.18
C SER A 55 -15.55 -8.76 -9.17
N PRO A 56 -16.56 -9.63 -9.03
CA PRO A 56 -16.37 -11.08 -9.13
C PRO A 56 -15.62 -11.47 -10.42
N GLY A 57 -14.53 -12.23 -10.27
CA GLY A 57 -13.69 -12.68 -11.39
C GLY A 57 -12.63 -11.67 -11.87
N ALA A 58 -12.58 -10.45 -11.34
CA ALA A 58 -11.46 -9.54 -11.58
C ALA A 58 -10.21 -9.99 -10.80
N LEU A 59 -9.04 -9.55 -11.26
CA LEU A 59 -7.80 -9.74 -10.50
C LEU A 59 -7.80 -8.85 -9.25
N PRO A 60 -7.26 -9.33 -8.12
CA PRO A 60 -7.01 -8.47 -6.97
C PRO A 60 -5.95 -7.43 -7.34
N GLY A 61 -6.03 -6.25 -6.73
CA GLY A 61 -5.16 -5.14 -7.10
C GLY A 61 -5.19 -3.96 -6.16
N LEU A 62 -4.45 -2.92 -6.55
CA LEU A 62 -4.59 -1.57 -6.04
C LEU A 62 -5.46 -0.76 -6.97
N HIS A 63 -6.44 -0.09 -6.39
CA HIS A 63 -7.37 0.76 -7.12
C HIS A 63 -7.47 2.12 -6.45
N ARG A 64 -7.71 3.15 -7.26
CA ARG A 64 -7.98 4.50 -6.80
C ARG A 64 -9.47 4.81 -6.93
N ILE A 65 -10.05 5.34 -5.87
CA ILE A 65 -11.43 5.83 -5.82
C ILE A 65 -11.41 7.32 -5.56
N ASP A 66 -12.08 8.11 -6.38
CA ASP A 66 -12.40 9.51 -6.06
C ASP A 66 -13.71 9.55 -5.28
N ILE A 67 -13.65 10.01 -4.03
CA ILE A 67 -14.82 10.06 -3.15
C ILE A 67 -15.87 11.08 -3.61
N ASN A 68 -15.49 12.03 -4.47
CA ASN A 68 -16.44 12.96 -5.07
C ASN A 68 -17.18 12.35 -6.27
N ALA A 69 -16.76 11.15 -6.70
CA ALA A 69 -17.25 10.49 -7.90
C ALA A 69 -17.47 8.98 -7.67
N LEU A 70 -18.07 8.59 -6.54
CA LEU A 70 -18.24 7.18 -6.13
C LEU A 70 -19.06 6.32 -7.12
N THR A 71 -19.80 6.93 -8.04
CA THR A 71 -20.50 6.22 -9.11
C THR A 71 -19.61 5.88 -10.31
N THR A 72 -18.40 6.43 -10.36
CA THR A 72 -17.43 6.16 -11.44
C THR A 72 -16.65 4.89 -11.13
N THR A 73 -16.27 4.17 -12.19
CA THR A 73 -15.46 2.95 -12.03
C THR A 73 -14.10 3.31 -11.42
N PRO A 74 -13.68 2.64 -10.33
CA PRO A 74 -12.36 2.85 -9.75
C PRO A 74 -11.24 2.66 -10.77
N THR A 75 -10.19 3.48 -10.68
CA THR A 75 -9.01 3.35 -11.56
C THR A 75 -8.10 2.25 -11.03
N THR A 76 -7.87 1.19 -11.79
CA THR A 76 -6.87 0.17 -11.44
C THR A 76 -5.46 0.72 -11.67
N LEU A 77 -4.64 0.69 -10.61
CA LEU A 77 -3.24 1.15 -10.63
C LEU A 77 -2.28 -0.02 -10.81
N LEU A 78 -2.59 -1.15 -10.18
CA LEU A 78 -1.77 -2.36 -10.21
C LEU A 78 -2.68 -3.58 -10.05
N ASN A 79 -2.59 -4.54 -10.96
CA ASN A 79 -3.11 -5.89 -10.72
C ASN A 79 -2.04 -6.73 -10.03
N VAL A 80 -2.40 -7.42 -8.96
CA VAL A 80 -1.54 -8.37 -8.28
C VAL A 80 -1.77 -9.75 -8.91
N LEU A 81 -0.73 -10.26 -9.57
CA LEU A 81 -0.76 -11.59 -10.16
C LEU A 81 -0.74 -12.66 -9.08
N GLU A 82 -1.20 -13.86 -9.44
CA GLU A 82 -1.14 -15.02 -8.56
C GLU A 82 0.30 -15.25 -8.07
N GLY A 83 0.42 -15.57 -6.78
CA GLY A 83 1.72 -15.77 -6.13
C GLY A 83 2.44 -14.48 -5.76
N TRP A 84 1.83 -13.29 -5.93
CA TRP A 84 2.33 -12.03 -5.38
C TRP A 84 1.42 -11.50 -4.28
N ARG A 85 1.98 -10.72 -3.36
CA ARG A 85 1.23 -9.97 -2.34
C ARG A 85 1.80 -8.57 -2.19
N ILE A 86 0.93 -7.62 -1.88
CA ILE A 86 1.32 -6.27 -1.51
C ILE A 86 1.71 -6.28 -0.03
N LEU A 87 2.83 -5.64 0.29
CA LEU A 87 3.35 -5.52 1.65
C LEU A 87 3.20 -4.10 2.21
N ASP A 88 3.43 -3.11 1.35
CA ASP A 88 3.44 -1.71 1.73
C ASP A 88 3.20 -0.83 0.48
N THR A 89 2.68 0.37 0.68
CA THR A 89 2.38 1.31 -0.40
C THR A 89 2.59 2.74 0.03
N ILE A 90 3.02 3.60 -0.89
CA ILE A 90 3.11 5.03 -0.65
C ILE A 90 2.77 5.84 -1.89
N GLU A 91 2.07 6.96 -1.68
CA GLU A 91 1.87 7.96 -2.71
C GLU A 91 3.11 8.83 -2.90
N ARG A 92 3.55 8.96 -4.14
CA ARG A 92 4.67 9.80 -4.55
C ARG A 92 4.21 11.22 -4.84
N GLU A 93 5.17 12.14 -4.95
CA GLU A 93 4.86 13.55 -5.27
C GLU A 93 4.17 13.76 -6.62
N ASP A 94 4.42 12.87 -7.58
CA ASP A 94 3.78 12.85 -8.91
C ASP A 94 2.39 12.19 -8.90
N GLY A 95 1.88 11.80 -7.72
CA GLY A 95 0.61 11.08 -7.55
C GLY A 95 0.67 9.60 -7.93
N GLY A 96 1.83 9.11 -8.37
CA GLY A 96 2.05 7.68 -8.59
C GLY A 96 2.10 6.92 -7.27
N ILE A 97 1.89 5.61 -7.32
CA ILE A 97 2.00 4.75 -6.14
C ILE A 97 3.27 3.92 -6.25
N ARG A 98 4.13 4.00 -5.24
CA ARG A 98 5.22 3.05 -5.06
C ARG A 98 4.73 1.91 -4.18
N VAL A 99 4.93 0.70 -4.66
CA VAL A 99 4.39 -0.51 -4.07
C VAL A 99 5.53 -1.45 -3.75
N LEU A 100 5.52 -1.95 -2.52
CA LEU A 100 6.36 -3.05 -2.10
C LEU A 100 5.57 -4.34 -2.28
N VAL A 101 6.06 -5.22 -3.14
CA VAL A 101 5.43 -6.51 -3.41
C VAL A 101 6.36 -7.64 -3.03
N GLN A 102 5.78 -8.78 -2.67
CA GLN A 102 6.52 -9.99 -2.39
C GLN A 102 5.94 -11.17 -3.13
N GLN A 103 6.82 -11.95 -3.73
CA GLN A 103 6.47 -13.23 -4.30
C GLN A 103 6.29 -14.25 -3.16
N GLN A 104 5.15 -14.93 -3.08
CA GLN A 104 4.85 -15.93 -2.05
C GLN A 104 5.84 -17.08 -2.06
N GLN A 105 6.32 -17.47 -3.25
CA GLN A 105 7.39 -18.43 -3.45
C GLN A 105 8.33 -17.89 -4.55
N PRO A 106 9.59 -17.56 -4.25
CA PRO A 106 10.36 -18.02 -3.10
C PRO A 106 10.37 -17.08 -1.88
N GLY A 107 9.70 -15.92 -1.90
CA GLY A 107 9.72 -14.95 -0.80
C GLY A 107 10.48 -13.66 -1.11
N THR A 108 10.93 -13.46 -2.34
CA THR A 108 11.65 -12.27 -2.78
C THR A 108 10.75 -11.04 -2.81
N VAL A 109 11.35 -9.89 -2.50
CA VAL A 109 10.66 -8.61 -2.42
C VAL A 109 11.12 -7.74 -3.59
N ALA A 110 10.17 -7.10 -4.24
CA ALA A 110 10.41 -6.12 -5.30
C ALA A 110 9.69 -4.82 -4.99
N VAL A 111 10.20 -3.74 -5.57
CA VAL A 111 9.58 -2.42 -5.55
C VAL A 111 9.10 -2.11 -6.96
N MET A 112 7.84 -1.72 -7.07
CA MET A 112 7.18 -1.34 -8.31
C MET A 112 6.64 0.07 -8.22
N ASP A 113 6.63 0.78 -9.34
CA ASP A 113 5.96 2.07 -9.49
C ASP A 113 4.73 1.90 -10.39
N ALA A 114 3.57 2.25 -9.86
CA ALA A 114 2.30 2.31 -10.56
C ALA A 114 1.96 3.78 -10.91
N PRO A 115 1.67 4.10 -12.18
CA PRO A 115 1.34 5.46 -12.57
C PRO A 115 0.04 5.97 -11.91
N ALA A 116 -0.02 7.27 -11.63
CA ALA A 116 -1.15 7.90 -10.94
C ALA A 116 -2.50 7.61 -11.60
N ASN A 117 -2.54 7.62 -12.93
CA ASN A 117 -3.78 7.51 -13.72
C ASN A 117 -4.00 6.10 -14.27
N GLY A 118 -3.37 5.10 -13.65
CA GLY A 118 -3.33 3.74 -14.18
C GLY A 118 -2.35 3.59 -15.35
N GLY A 119 -2.25 2.38 -15.87
CA GLY A 119 -1.29 2.01 -16.91
C GLY A 119 -0.41 0.84 -16.48
N ALA A 120 0.60 0.54 -17.29
CA ALA A 120 1.54 -0.55 -16.98
C ALA A 120 2.44 -0.14 -15.80
N PRO A 121 2.45 -0.89 -14.68
CA PRO A 121 3.41 -0.68 -13.62
C PRO A 121 4.82 -1.03 -14.12
N SER A 122 5.83 -0.40 -13.51
CA SER A 122 7.24 -0.68 -13.80
C SER A 122 7.94 -1.24 -12.58
N VAL A 123 8.82 -2.22 -12.77
CA VAL A 123 9.69 -2.71 -11.70
C VAL A 123 10.82 -1.72 -11.52
N LEU A 124 10.91 -1.14 -10.32
CA LEU A 124 12.00 -0.23 -9.95
C LEU A 124 13.22 -1.03 -9.48
N ALA A 125 12.99 -2.01 -8.62
CA ALA A 125 14.06 -2.75 -7.95
C ALA A 125 13.61 -4.16 -7.53
N ASP A 126 14.52 -5.13 -7.64
CA ASP A 126 14.46 -6.38 -6.88
C ASP A 126 15.44 -6.26 -5.71
N ILE A 127 14.92 -6.35 -4.48
CA ILE A 127 15.70 -6.16 -3.25
C ILE A 127 15.95 -7.49 -2.52
N GLY A 128 15.55 -8.60 -3.13
CA GLY A 128 15.75 -9.96 -2.63
C GLY A 128 14.98 -10.24 -1.33
N TYR A 129 15.57 -11.06 -0.47
CA TYR A 129 14.93 -11.44 0.79
C TYR A 129 15.10 -10.37 1.86
N ILE A 130 13.97 -9.85 2.31
CA ILE A 130 13.85 -8.96 3.46
C ILE A 130 12.59 -9.37 4.23
N ASN A 131 12.75 -9.56 5.54
CA ASN A 131 11.64 -9.85 6.43
C ASN A 131 11.00 -8.55 6.93
N SER A 132 9.66 -8.52 6.97
CA SER A 132 8.85 -7.37 7.41
C SER A 132 9.23 -6.03 6.75
N PRO A 133 9.47 -5.99 5.42
CA PRO A 133 10.01 -4.80 4.79
C PRO A 133 8.98 -3.67 4.75
N ARG A 134 9.44 -2.41 4.85
CA ARG A 134 8.62 -1.19 4.88
C ARG A 134 9.23 -0.10 3.99
N LEU A 135 8.41 0.59 3.22
CA LEU A 135 8.82 1.76 2.41
C LEU A 135 8.98 2.99 3.30
N SER A 136 9.98 3.82 3.00
CA SER A 136 10.13 5.13 3.64
C SER A 136 9.06 6.13 3.20
N PRO A 137 8.78 7.18 3.99
CA PRO A 137 7.78 8.21 3.66
C PRO A 137 8.03 9.00 2.36
N ASN A 138 9.26 9.02 1.86
CA ASN A 138 9.61 9.58 0.55
C ASN A 138 9.68 8.51 -0.57
N GLY A 139 9.46 7.24 -0.23
CA GLY A 139 9.52 6.10 -1.13
C GLY A 139 10.92 5.71 -1.62
N ASP A 140 12.00 6.39 -1.23
CA ASP A 140 13.35 6.14 -1.76
C ASP A 140 14.14 5.04 -1.04
N MET A 141 13.62 4.53 0.08
CA MET A 141 14.28 3.51 0.88
C MET A 141 13.32 2.41 1.29
N VAL A 142 13.88 1.22 1.50
CA VAL A 142 13.22 0.13 2.21
C VAL A 142 14.00 -0.21 3.46
N ILE A 143 13.30 -0.40 4.58
CA ILE A 143 13.88 -0.95 5.81
C ILE A 143 13.25 -2.31 6.10
N GLY A 144 14.00 -3.22 6.73
CA GLY A 144 13.49 -4.51 7.13
C GLY A 144 14.51 -5.31 7.92
N LEU A 145 14.28 -6.61 8.08
CA LEU A 145 15.21 -7.52 8.76
C LEU A 145 15.81 -8.55 7.79
N THR A 146 16.99 -9.08 8.09
CA THR A 146 17.56 -10.20 7.32
C THR A 146 16.76 -11.50 7.47
N HIS A 147 16.17 -11.71 8.64
CA HIS A 147 15.25 -12.78 9.02
C HIS A 147 14.53 -12.33 10.31
N PRO A 148 13.49 -13.03 10.81
CA PRO A 148 12.88 -12.70 12.09
C PRO A 148 13.93 -12.60 13.21
N GLY A 149 13.95 -11.49 13.96
CA GLY A 149 14.93 -11.19 15.02
C GLY A 149 16.36 -10.92 14.54
N GLY A 150 16.60 -10.86 13.22
CA GLY A 150 17.91 -10.61 12.63
C GLY A 150 18.35 -9.14 12.68
N MET A 151 19.34 -8.82 11.86
CA MET A 151 19.83 -7.44 11.74
C MET A 151 18.86 -6.58 10.94
N LEU A 152 18.72 -5.32 11.36
CA LEU A 152 18.05 -4.29 10.58
C LEU A 152 18.85 -3.99 9.30
N VAL A 153 18.17 -3.97 8.17
CA VAL A 153 18.72 -3.64 6.86
C VAL A 153 18.00 -2.45 6.27
N ARG A 154 18.77 -1.58 5.62
CA ARG A 154 18.28 -0.47 4.81
C ARG A 154 18.73 -0.65 3.37
N VAL A 155 17.83 -0.49 2.42
CA VAL A 155 18.11 -0.49 0.99
C VAL A 155 17.78 0.90 0.46
N ASP A 156 18.76 1.56 -0.14
CA ASP A 156 18.59 2.78 -0.93
C ASP A 156 18.19 2.38 -2.35
N LEU A 157 17.02 2.82 -2.82
CA LEU A 157 16.46 2.41 -4.12
C LEU A 157 17.05 3.22 -5.30
N ARG A 158 17.69 4.36 -5.05
CA ARG A 158 18.31 5.18 -6.11
C ARG A 158 19.67 4.63 -6.51
N GLY A 159 20.46 4.25 -5.51
CA GLY A 159 21.79 3.67 -5.71
C GLY A 159 21.83 2.15 -5.64
N MET A 160 20.71 1.49 -5.31
CA MET A 160 20.63 0.07 -5.00
C MET A 160 21.65 -0.38 -3.93
N VAL A 161 21.89 0.48 -2.94
CA VAL A 161 22.87 0.24 -1.88
C VAL A 161 22.19 -0.38 -0.67
N ARG A 162 22.63 -1.60 -0.29
CA ARG A 162 22.14 -2.31 0.90
C ARG A 162 23.12 -2.16 2.07
N ASN A 163 22.64 -1.59 3.18
CA ASN A 163 23.39 -1.42 4.41
C ASN A 163 22.78 -2.24 5.54
N ARG A 164 23.63 -2.98 6.27
CA ARG A 164 23.25 -3.62 7.53
C ARG A 164 23.53 -2.66 8.67
N LEU A 165 22.52 -2.34 9.47
CA LEU A 165 22.66 -1.47 10.63
C LEU A 165 23.18 -2.31 11.79
N ARG A 166 24.49 -2.22 12.02
CA ARG A 166 25.18 -2.97 13.07
C ARG A 166 24.75 -2.48 14.46
N GLY A 167 24.74 -3.38 15.44
CA GLY A 167 24.39 -3.07 16.83
C GLY A 167 22.88 -3.01 17.10
N ILE A 168 22.04 -3.28 16.09
CA ILE A 168 20.59 -3.40 16.21
C ILE A 168 20.21 -4.83 15.82
N GLU A 169 20.42 -5.76 16.75
CA GLU A 169 20.06 -7.17 16.64
C GLU A 169 18.88 -7.49 17.55
N GLY A 170 18.04 -8.47 17.17
CA GLY A 170 16.86 -8.82 17.96
C GLY A 170 15.72 -7.81 17.89
N ALA A 171 15.79 -6.83 16.96
CA ALA A 171 14.67 -5.92 16.72
C ALA A 171 13.44 -6.71 16.24
N THR A 172 12.32 -6.52 16.93
CA THR A 172 11.04 -7.17 16.62
C THR A 172 10.06 -6.22 15.95
N SER A 173 10.31 -4.90 16.02
CA SER A 173 9.51 -3.87 15.37
C SER A 173 10.37 -2.67 14.98
N PHE A 174 9.93 -1.97 13.94
CA PHE A 174 10.51 -0.72 13.43
C PHE A 174 9.45 0.00 12.59
N HIS A 175 9.55 1.31 12.53
CA HIS A 175 8.73 2.17 11.68
C HIS A 175 9.55 3.37 11.25
N TRP A 176 9.12 4.01 10.17
CA TRP A 176 9.61 5.32 9.79
C TRP A 176 8.86 6.38 10.58
N ASN A 177 9.57 7.45 10.95
CA ASN A 177 8.96 8.66 11.52
C ASN A 177 8.61 9.67 10.42
#